data_AF-A0A967LSM1-F1
#
_entry.id   AF-A0A967LSM1-F1
#
_cell.length_a   1.000
_cell.length_b   1.000
_cell.length_c   1.000
_cell.angle_alpha   90.00
_cell.angle_beta   90.00
_cell.angle_gamma   90.00
#
_symmetry.space_group_name_H-M   'P 1'
#
loop_
_entity.id
_entity.type
_entity.pdbx_description
1 polymer ?
#
loop_
_entity_poly.entity_id
_entity_poly.type
_entity_poly.pdbx_seq_one_letter_code
_entity_poly.pdbx_strand_id
1 'polypeptide(L)' 'MVDDAGDQAAREGAPADDDEGPVDFASRKLCSDGTCIGVIGPDGRCKECGKPYTGEPEPEEEPEEEKEEEH' A
#
# COMPACT_ATOMS: atom_id res chain seq x y z
N MET A 1 -21.69 22.37 45.01
CA MET A 1 -22.02 21.27 44.09
C MET A 1 -21.67 21.76 42.69
N VAL A 2 -20.37 21.95 42.45
CA VAL A 2 -19.84 22.42 41.15
C VAL A 2 -18.56 21.62 40.94
N ASP A 3 -18.72 20.48 40.28
CA ASP A 3 -17.64 19.58 39.93
C ASP A 3 -17.52 19.62 38.40
N ASP A 4 -16.70 20.58 37.95
CA ASP A 4 -16.17 20.64 36.59
C ASP A 4 -15.04 19.61 36.48
N ALA A 5 -15.37 18.43 35.97
CA ALA A 5 -14.41 17.38 35.62
C ALA A 5 -14.51 17.10 34.13
N GLY A 6 -14.21 18.13 33.33
CA GLY A 6 -14.06 18.05 31.88
C GLY A 6 -12.64 17.68 31.47
N ASP A 7 -12.20 16.46 31.78
CA ASP A 7 -10.92 15.92 31.27
C ASP A 7 -11.18 15.05 30.03
N GLN A 8 -11.38 15.71 28.89
CA GLN A 8 -11.40 15.06 27.58
C GLN A 8 -9.96 15.00 27.05
N ALA A 9 -9.15 14.08 27.56
CA ALA A 9 -7.75 13.90 27.15
C ALA A 9 -7.45 12.58 26.42
N ALA A 10 -8.46 11.80 26.01
CA ALA A 10 -8.26 10.53 25.30
C ALA A 10 -8.45 10.63 23.79
N ARG A 11 -7.90 11.69 23.16
CA ARG A 11 -7.57 11.64 21.72
C ARG A 11 -6.20 10.98 21.55
N GLU A 12 -6.13 9.73 21.97
CA GLU A 12 -4.89 8.94 21.89
C GLU A 12 -4.69 8.48 20.44
N GLY A 13 -3.73 9.15 19.80
CA GLY A 13 -2.87 8.66 18.72
C GLY A 13 -3.53 7.91 17.58
N ALA A 14 -3.78 8.61 16.47
CA ALA A 14 -3.61 7.94 15.18
C ALA A 14 -2.14 7.47 15.13
N PRO A 15 -1.85 6.15 15.00
CA PRO A 15 -0.49 5.76 14.69
C PRO A 15 -0.16 6.42 13.35
N ALA A 16 0.84 7.29 13.37
CA ALA A 16 1.52 7.64 12.15
C ALA A 16 2.12 6.33 11.64
N ASP A 17 1.68 5.88 10.47
CA ASP A 17 2.38 4.89 9.66
C ASP A 17 3.80 5.44 9.44
N ASP A 18 4.70 5.09 10.35
CA ASP A 18 6.15 5.27 10.24
C ASP A 18 6.66 4.07 9.44
N ASP A 19 6.53 4.17 8.12
CA ASP A 19 7.29 3.38 7.15
C ASP A 19 7.54 4.28 5.94
N GLU A 20 8.60 5.09 6.03
CA GLU A 20 9.19 5.85 4.93
C GLU A 20 9.88 4.90 3.93
N GLY A 21 9.08 4.05 3.30
CA GLY A 21 9.40 3.36 2.07
C GLY A 21 8.40 3.78 1.00
N PRO A 22 8.78 3.87 -0.30
CA PRO A 22 7.80 4.02 -1.36
C PRO A 22 6.80 2.87 -1.20
N VAL A 23 5.57 3.22 -0.83
CA VAL A 23 4.43 2.32 -0.83
C VAL A 23 4.30 1.80 -2.25
N ASP A 24 4.85 0.63 -2.48
CA ASP A 24 4.91 -0.01 -3.79
C ASP A 24 3.50 -0.45 -4.16
N PHE A 25 2.71 0.49 -4.66
CA PHE A 25 1.40 0.25 -5.21
C PHE A 25 1.51 -0.51 -6.54
N ALA A 26 2.68 -0.49 -7.20
CA ALA A 26 2.93 -1.22 -8.44
C ALA A 26 3.00 -2.75 -8.21
N SER A 27 3.38 -3.21 -7.01
CA SER A 27 3.24 -4.63 -6.67
C SER A 27 1.81 -5.10 -6.37
N ARG A 28 0.82 -4.20 -6.25
CA ARG A 28 -0.58 -4.57 -5.99
C ARG A 28 -1.33 -4.92 -7.28
N LYS A 29 -0.94 -6.02 -7.92
CA LYS A 29 -1.60 -6.57 -9.12
C LYS A 29 -2.86 -7.36 -8.77
N LEU A 30 -3.98 -7.13 -9.47
CA LEU A 30 -5.21 -7.90 -9.30
C LEU A 30 -5.09 -9.28 -9.99
N CYS A 31 -5.84 -10.27 -9.50
CA CYS A 31 -5.88 -11.61 -10.09
C CYS A 31 -6.31 -11.57 -11.57
N SER A 32 -5.62 -12.32 -12.44
CA SER A 32 -5.89 -12.36 -13.88
C SER A 32 -7.18 -13.09 -14.26
N ASP A 33 -7.84 -13.77 -13.31
CA ASP A 33 -9.09 -14.51 -13.54
C ASP A 33 -10.32 -13.62 -13.78
N GLY A 34 -10.24 -12.30 -13.57
CA GLY A 34 -11.33 -11.33 -13.84
C GLY A 34 -12.60 -11.47 -12.98
N THR A 35 -12.82 -12.62 -12.36
CA THR A 35 -13.91 -12.92 -11.41
C THR A 35 -13.41 -12.92 -9.96
N CYS A 36 -12.10 -13.11 -9.77
CA CYS A 36 -11.49 -13.14 -8.45
C CYS A 36 -11.13 -11.71 -8.00
N ILE A 37 -11.52 -11.35 -6.79
CA ILE A 37 -11.21 -10.04 -6.17
C ILE A 37 -9.83 -9.98 -5.51
N GLY A 38 -9.05 -11.06 -5.61
CA GLY A 38 -7.76 -11.18 -4.93
C GLY A 38 -6.63 -10.44 -5.62
N VAL A 39 -5.57 -10.20 -4.86
CA VAL A 39 -4.30 -9.61 -5.35
C VAL A 39 -3.21 -10.67 -5.44
N ILE A 40 -2.25 -10.45 -6.33
CA ILE A 40 -1.08 -11.29 -6.53
C ILE A 40 -0.07 -11.04 -5.40
N GLY A 41 0.35 -12.13 -4.76
CA GLY A 41 1.42 -12.13 -3.77
C GLY A 41 2.81 -12.12 -4.41
N PRO A 42 3.86 -11.90 -3.60
CA PRO A 42 5.25 -11.91 -4.06
C PRO A 42 5.69 -13.28 -4.61
N ASP A 43 4.94 -14.34 -4.32
CA ASP A 43 5.11 -15.68 -4.87
C ASP A 43 4.52 -15.86 -6.29
N GLY A 44 3.93 -14.79 -6.85
CA GLY A 44 3.33 -14.80 -8.18
C GLY A 44 1.98 -15.50 -8.26
N ARG A 45 1.32 -15.78 -7.13
CA ARG A 45 -0.04 -16.36 -7.09
C ARG A 45 -1.01 -15.45 -6.36
N CYS A 46 -2.29 -15.60 -6.70
CA CYS A 46 -3.36 -14.89 -6.03
C CYS A 46 -3.52 -15.35 -4.57
N LYS A 47 -3.62 -14.41 -3.63
CA LYS A 47 -3.78 -14.70 -2.19
C LYS A 47 -5.14 -15.31 -1.83
N GLU A 48 -6.16 -15.08 -2.66
CA GLU A 48 -7.53 -15.57 -2.41
C GLU A 48 -7.78 -16.95 -3.03
N CYS A 49 -7.39 -17.15 -4.29
CA CYS A 49 -7.69 -18.38 -5.03
C CYS A 49 -6.47 -19.29 -5.26
N GLY A 50 -5.25 -18.82 -4.98
CA GLY A 50 -4.01 -19.59 -5.15
C GLY A 50 -3.57 -19.82 -6.60
N LYS A 51 -4.28 -19.26 -7.59
CA LYS A 51 -3.93 -19.43 -9.00
C LYS A 51 -2.70 -18.60 -9.37
N PRO A 52 -1.82 -19.11 -10.27
CA PRO A 52 -0.69 -18.33 -10.77
C PRO A 52 -1.16 -17.13 -11.57
N TYR A 53 -0.47 -16.01 -11.45
CA TYR A 53 -0.69 -14.86 -12.31
C TYR A 53 -0.26 -15.17 -13.73
N THR A 54 -1.15 -14.92 -14.69
CA THR A 54 -0.91 -15.16 -16.13
C THR A 54 -0.94 -13.89 -16.97
N GLY A 55 -1.02 -12.70 -16.34
CA GLY A 55 -0.97 -11.42 -17.04
C GLY A 55 0.46 -11.02 -17.41
N GLU A 56 0.60 -10.09 -18.35
CA GLU A 56 1.89 -9.49 -18.66
C GLU A 56 2.42 -8.68 -17.46
N PRO A 57 3.70 -8.81 -17.09
CA PRO A 57 4.29 -7.92 -16.11
C PRO A 57 4.32 -6.52 -16.71
N GLU A 58 3.57 -5.57 -16.12
CA GLU A 58 3.78 -4.16 -16.46
C GLU A 58 5.24 -3.81 -16.17
N PRO A 59 5.93 -3.15 -17.11
CA PRO A 59 7.34 -2.81 -16.96
C PRO A 59 7.50 -1.96 -15.70
N GLU A 60 8.39 -2.40 -14.82
CA GLU A 60 8.85 -1.61 -13.68
C GLU A 60 9.42 -0.31 -14.24
N GLU A 61 8.73 0.81 -14.00
CA GLU A 61 9.25 2.12 -14.40
C GLU A 61 10.57 2.32 -13.66
N GLU A 62 11.66 2.29 -14.43
CA GLU A 62 12.99 2.58 -13.98
C GLU A 62 12.95 3.93 -13.25
N PRO A 63 13.52 4.05 -12.04
CA PRO A 63 13.56 5.34 -11.37
C PRO A 63 14.42 6.26 -12.25
N GLU A 64 13.81 7.25 -12.89
CA GLU A 64 14.51 8.41 -13.44
C GLU A 64 15.08 9.22 -12.24
N GLU A 65 16.10 8.68 -11.59
CA GLU A 65 17.11 9.52 -10.96
C GLU A 65 17.89 10.24 -12.06
N GLU A 66 18.39 11.43 -11.70
CA GLU A 66 19.22 12.33 -12.52
C GLU A 66 18.47 13.31 -13.43
N LYS A 67 17.98 14.41 -12.84
CA LYS A 67 18.52 15.75 -13.19
C LYS A 67 18.62 16.63 -11.95
N GLU A 68 19.81 16.64 -11.34
CA GLU A 68 20.39 17.90 -10.86
C GLU A 68 20.42 18.91 -12.03
N GLU A 69 20.61 20.19 -11.69
CA GLU A 69 20.94 21.34 -12.57
C GLU A 69 19.80 22.35 -12.86
N GLU A 70 19.73 23.35 -11.96
CA GLU A 70 19.58 24.80 -12.19
C GLU A 70 18.38 25.35 -13.01
N HIS A 71 17.44 26.02 -12.32
CA HIS A 71 16.88 27.32 -12.74
C HIS A 71 16.35 28.14 -11.55
#